data_AF-A0A819KXT8-F1
#
_entry.id   AF-A0A819KXT8-F1
#
_cell.length_a   1.000
_cell.length_b   1.000
_cell.length_c   1.000
_cell.angle_alpha   90.00
_cell.angle_beta   90.00
_cell.angle_gamma   90.00
#
_symmetry.space_group_name_H-M   'P 1'
#
loop_
_entity.id
_entity.type
_entity.pdbx_description
1 polymer ?
#
loop_
_entity_poly.entity_id
_entity_poly.type
_entity_poly.pdbx_seq_one_letter_code
_entity_poly.pdbx_strand_id
1 'polypeptide(L)' 'MRQDAYQVLQINRSAKDNDIKSAYRRLALKYHPLKNPNDHNAYDKFNDLAVAYDILSD' A
#
# COMPACT_ATOMS: atom_id res chain seq x y z
N MET A 1 -3.99 -14.35 -0.14
CA MET A 1 -2.59 -14.39 -0.61
C MET A 1 -1.80 -13.29 0.09
N ARG A 2 -0.92 -13.61 1.05
CA ARG A 2 0.00 -12.58 1.62
C ARG A 2 1.09 -12.17 0.63
N GLN A 3 1.38 -13.02 -0.36
CA GLN A 3 2.39 -12.77 -1.38
C GLN A 3 2.12 -11.47 -2.15
N ASP A 4 0.85 -11.22 -2.47
CA ASP A 4 0.43 -10.03 -3.19
C ASP A 4 0.55 -8.77 -2.32
N ALA A 5 0.30 -8.88 -1.00
CA ALA A 5 0.38 -7.74 -0.08
C ALA A 5 1.79 -7.12 -0.02
N TYR A 6 2.84 -7.95 0.02
CA TYR A 6 4.22 -7.44 -0.03
C TYR A 6 4.54 -6.76 -1.37
N GLN A 7 4.00 -7.28 -2.48
CA GLN A 7 4.18 -6.67 -3.81
C GLN A 7 3.42 -5.35 -3.94
N VAL A 8 2.18 -5.29 -3.43
CA VAL A 8 1.34 -4.08 -3.41
C VAL A 8 2.02 -2.97 -2.61
N LEU A 9 2.57 -3.29 -1.43
CA LEU A 9 3.36 -2.35 -0.63
C LEU A 9 4.78 -2.13 -1.18
N GLN A 10 5.19 -2.81 -2.25
CA GLN A 10 6.51 -2.71 -2.88
C GLN A 10 7.66 -2.94 -1.88
N ILE A 11 7.53 -3.98 -1.07
CA ILE A 11 8.49 -4.37 -0.03
C ILE A 11 8.88 -5.83 -0.17
N ASN A 12 10.02 -6.20 0.43
CA ASN A 12 10.42 -7.60 0.52
C ASN A 12 9.58 -8.32 1.58
N ARG A 13 9.44 -9.65 1.46
CA ARG A 13 8.84 -10.51 2.49
C ARG A 13 9.62 -10.53 3.80
N SER A 14 10.89 -10.16 3.77
CA SER A 14 11.73 -9.97 4.96
C SER A 14 11.52 -8.60 5.64
N ALA A 15 10.63 -7.76 5.11
CA ALA A 15 10.33 -6.45 5.68
C ALA A 15 9.73 -6.57 7.08
N LYS A 16 10.12 -5.65 7.96
CA LYS A 16 9.59 -5.56 9.32
C LYS A 16 8.38 -4.63 9.37
N ASP A 17 7.65 -4.64 10.47
CA ASP A 17 6.47 -3.79 10.70
C ASP A 17 6.73 -2.31 10.43
N ASN A 18 7.93 -1.82 10.76
CA ASN A 18 8.34 -0.45 10.48
C ASN A 18 8.44 -0.16 8.98
N ASP A 19 8.91 -1.13 8.19
CA ASP A 19 9.00 -1.03 6.74
C ASP A 19 7.60 -1.08 6.12
N ILE A 20 6.72 -1.95 6.61
CA ILE A 20 5.31 -2.06 6.20
C ILE A 20 4.59 -0.73 6.43
N LYS A 21 4.67 -0.16 7.64
CA LYS A 21 4.08 1.14 7.99
C LYS A 21 4.63 2.28 7.15
N SER A 22 5.94 2.30 6.93
CA SER A 22 6.59 3.36 6.15
C SER A 22 6.27 3.28 4.67
N ALA A 23 6.22 2.07 4.11
CA ALA A 23 5.83 1.82 2.73
C ALA A 23 4.37 2.21 2.47
N TYR A 24 3.46 1.79 3.35
CA TYR A 24 2.05 2.17 3.28
C TYR A 24 1.88 3.69 3.27
N ARG A 25 2.45 4.41 4.25
CA ARG A 25 2.36 5.88 4.30
C ARG A 25 2.89 6.56 3.04
N ARG A 26 4.04 6.10 2.53
CA ARG A 26 4.65 6.64 1.30
C ARG A 26 3.75 6.43 0.09
N LEU A 27 3.22 5.22 -0.09
CA LEU A 27 2.40 4.86 -1.24
C LEU A 27 1.00 5.46 -1.15
N ALA A 28 0.40 5.51 0.04
CA ALA A 28 -0.89 6.15 0.30
C ALA A 28 -0.85 7.65 -0.04
N LEU A 29 0.24 8.35 0.27
CA LEU A 29 0.43 9.75 -0.13
C LEU A 29 0.63 9.89 -1.65
N LYS A 30 1.34 8.94 -2.27
CA LYS A 30 1.59 8.94 -3.72
C LYS A 30 0.31 8.71 -4.52
N TYR A 31 -0.53 7.77 -4.08
CA TYR A 31 -1.78 7.39 -4.75
C TYR A 31 -3.02 7.98 -4.09
N HIS A 32 -2.86 9.02 -3.26
CA HIS A 32 -3.99 9.64 -2.58
C HIS A 32 -4.99 10.19 -3.60
N PRO A 33 -6.29 9.84 -3.56
CA PRO A 33 -7.27 10.25 -4.57
C PRO A 33 -7.42 11.78 -4.64
N LEU A 34 -7.40 12.48 -3.50
CA LEU A 34 -7.40 13.96 -3.49
C LEU A 34 -6.18 14.60 -4.18
N LYS A 35 -5.01 13.97 -4.14
CA LYS A 35 -3.80 14.50 -4.80
C LYS A 35 -3.74 14.10 -6.28
N ASN A 36 -4.46 13.05 -6.66
CA ASN A 36 -4.51 12.50 -8.00
C ASN A 36 -5.95 12.43 -8.53
N PRO A 37 -6.67 13.57 -8.59
CA PRO A 37 -8.10 13.58 -8.95
C PRO A 37 -8.36 13.10 -10.39
N ASN A 38 -7.33 13.10 -11.26
CA ASN A 38 -7.42 12.68 -12.66
C ASN A 38 -6.93 11.24 -12.90
N ASP A 39 -6.39 10.56 -11.89
CA ASP A 39 -6.00 9.15 -12.02
C ASP A 39 -7.13 8.28 -11.47
N HIS A 40 -7.93 7.73 -12.38
CA HIS A 40 -9.04 6.84 -12.03
C HIS A 40 -8.55 5.59 -11.27
N ASN A 41 -7.29 5.19 -11.46
CA ASN A 41 -6.70 4.05 -10.77
C ASN A 41 -6.11 4.42 -9.40
N ALA A 42 -6.08 5.71 -9.01
CA ALA A 42 -5.55 6.11 -7.71
C ALA A 42 -6.42 5.58 -6.57
N TYR A 43 -7.74 5.56 -6.75
CA TYR A 43 -8.68 5.00 -5.78
C TYR A 43 -8.44 3.49 -5.58
N ASP A 44 -8.39 2.72 -6.67
CA ASP A 44 -8.17 1.28 -6.61
C ASP A 44 -6.82 0.93 -5.99
N LYS A 45 -5.74 1.61 -6.41
CA LYS A 45 -4.41 1.44 -5.80
C LYS A 45 -4.41 1.81 -4.31
N PHE A 46 -5.11 2.87 -3.91
CA PHE A 46 -5.20 3.26 -2.51
C PHE A 46 -5.92 2.18 -1.68
N ASN A 47 -6.99 1.60 -2.22
CA ASN A 47 -7.72 0.52 -1.59
C ASN A 47 -6.84 -0.75 -1.46
N ASP A 48 -6.14 -1.14 -2.53
CA ASP A 48 -5.22 -2.28 -2.51
C ASP A 48 -4.12 -2.10 -1.45
N LEU A 49 -3.57 -0.89 -1.33
CA LEU A 49 -2.56 -0.57 -0.30
C LEU A 49 -3.14 -0.72 1.12
N ALA A 50 -4.39 -0.30 1.34
CA ALA A 50 -5.04 -0.43 2.64
C ALA A 50 -5.27 -1.90 3.01
N VAL A 51 -5.78 -2.71 2.07
CA VAL A 51 -5.96 -4.16 2.26
C VAL A 51 -4.63 -4.87 2.51
N ALA A 52 -3.59 -4.54 1.73
CA ALA A 52 -2.27 -5.11 1.91
C ALA A 52 -1.64 -4.76 3.27
N TYR A 53 -1.84 -3.52 3.73
CA TYR A 53 -1.39 -3.09 5.05
C TYR A 53 -2.11 -3.81 6.18
N ASP A 54 -3.44 -3.98 6.07
CA ASP A 54 -4.25 -4.69 7.06
C ASP A 54 -3.79 -6.16 7.19
N ILE A 55 -3.64 -6.87 6.07
CA ILE A 55 -3.17 -8.27 6.03
C ILE A 55 -1.76 -8.47 6.61
N LEU A 56 -0.90 -7.46 6.49
CA LEU A 56 0.50 -7.54 6.95
C LEU A 56 0.70 -6.95 8.35
N SER A 57 -0.31 -6.26 8.89
CA SER A 57 -0.26 -5.66 10.22
C SER A 57 -1.08 -6.43 11.27
N ASP A 58 -1.86 -7.43 10.85
CA ASP A 58 -2.48 -8.49 11.67
C ASP A 58 -1.50 -9.66 11.91
#